data_AF-A0ABD5N4L9-F1
#
_entry.id   AF-A0ABD5N4L9-F1
#
_cell.length_a   1.000
_cell.length_b   1.000
_cell.length_c   1.000
_cell.angle_alpha   90.00
_cell.angle_beta   90.00
_cell.angle_gamma   90.00
#
_symmetry.space_group_name_H-M   'P 1'
#
loop_
_entity.id
_entity.type
_entity.pdbx_description
1 polymer ?
#
loop_
_entity_poly.entity_id
_entity_poly.type
_entity_poly.pdbx_seq_one_letter_code
_entity_poly.pdbx_strand_id
1 'polypeptide(L)'
;MEEENKPEVTEHEHHKEHHAHTEQPTHHHKQDKSKTLQIVLLCVVIFILLMQLFLTSDLKDRIRDGNLKNVTAQKEIIEQLESKEEINIILIENEDCKECTKFDEAIDMMKQSGVAIDKINKYEFDSEDGKKIIEKYYIEIIPTIILSEGIKNHQEIIGVWDEIGSIEDDGNYILRAVAPPFVNLTSDKKEGIVTVTYIDDLNCEECFEVDLLRKSIKEGFLIYIGEELTLDIKSDEAEELIEKYEIENIPTFILSKEAMVYKSITEIWDDVGSIEDDGSLVLRELLIFQAPYKNLKTDQIAQPPQIEE
;
A
#
# COMPACT_ATOMS: atom_id res chain seq x y z
N MET A 1 36.76 -18.85 16.98
CA MET A 1 37.35 -19.10 15.64
C MET A 1 36.16 -19.27 14.73
N GLU A 2 35.78 -18.38 13.84
CA GLU A 2 36.48 -17.29 13.16
C GLU A 2 35.68 -15.98 13.27
N GLU A 3 36.42 -14.88 13.20
CA GLU A 3 36.02 -13.49 13.33
C GLU A 3 36.19 -12.87 11.94
N GLU A 4 35.11 -12.38 11.32
CA GLU A 4 35.19 -11.67 10.04
C GLU A 4 34.78 -10.21 10.20
N ASN A 5 35.68 -9.38 9.66
CA ASN A 5 35.89 -7.96 9.86
C ASN A 5 35.37 -7.21 8.61
N LYS A 6 34.67 -6.08 8.76
CA LYS A 6 34.19 -5.27 7.61
C LYS A 6 34.54 -3.79 7.76
N PRO A 7 35.08 -3.13 6.71
CA PRO A 7 35.67 -1.81 6.83
C PRO A 7 34.74 -0.63 6.53
N GLU A 8 35.09 0.45 7.21
CA GLU A 8 34.72 1.87 7.12
C GLU A 8 35.00 2.47 5.71
N VAL A 9 34.09 3.28 5.18
CA VAL A 9 34.28 4.02 3.91
C VAL A 9 33.99 5.51 4.09
N THR A 10 34.97 6.28 3.62
CA THR A 10 35.24 7.71 3.75
C THR A 10 34.48 8.63 2.80
N GLU A 11 34.33 9.87 3.29
CA GLU A 11 33.90 11.14 2.70
C GLU A 11 34.71 11.61 1.45
N HIS A 12 34.07 12.32 0.51
CA HIS A 12 34.77 13.10 -0.53
C HIS A 12 33.99 14.34 -1.02
N GLU A 13 34.51 15.53 -0.72
CA GLU A 13 34.25 16.82 -1.41
C GLU A 13 35.20 17.00 -2.63
N HIS A 14 34.76 17.68 -3.71
CA HIS A 14 35.50 18.81 -4.35
C HIS A 14 34.95 19.36 -5.70
N HIS A 15 35.08 20.71 -5.85
CA HIS A 15 35.48 21.49 -7.06
C HIS A 15 34.45 21.78 -8.19
N LYS A 16 34.47 22.87 -9.00
CA LYS A 16 35.38 24.02 -9.25
C LYS A 16 34.68 25.13 -10.10
N GLU A 17 35.14 26.38 -9.99
CA GLU A 17 34.84 27.56 -10.83
C GLU A 17 35.42 27.49 -12.27
N HIS A 18 34.90 28.29 -13.22
CA HIS A 18 35.68 28.81 -14.36
C HIS A 18 35.19 30.16 -14.95
N HIS A 19 36.18 30.93 -15.42
CA HIS A 19 36.20 32.35 -15.82
C HIS A 19 35.85 32.66 -17.30
N ALA A 20 35.60 33.95 -17.55
CA ALA A 20 35.45 34.64 -18.83
C ALA A 20 36.79 35.03 -19.51
N HIS A 21 36.79 35.28 -20.83
CA HIS A 21 37.60 36.33 -21.50
C HIS A 21 37.23 36.57 -22.99
N THR A 22 37.71 37.70 -23.50
CA THR A 22 37.19 38.56 -24.58
C THR A 22 38.22 38.77 -25.71
N GLU A 23 37.75 39.01 -26.95
CA GLU A 23 38.38 39.79 -28.07
C GLU A 23 39.78 39.36 -28.63
N GLN A 24 40.25 39.59 -29.88
CA GLN A 24 39.94 40.41 -31.07
C GLN A 24 40.76 39.85 -32.28
N PRO A 25 40.51 40.22 -33.56
CA PRO A 25 41.27 39.70 -34.73
C PRO A 25 42.11 40.75 -35.49
N THR A 26 43.16 40.31 -36.23
CA THR A 26 43.91 41.11 -37.21
C THR A 26 44.20 40.37 -38.52
N HIS A 27 44.44 41.16 -39.58
CA HIS A 27 44.31 40.87 -41.02
C HIS A 27 45.64 40.59 -41.79
N HIS A 28 45.47 40.17 -43.06
CA HIS A 28 46.36 40.20 -44.25
C HIS A 28 47.27 38.96 -44.48
N HIS A 29 47.59 38.49 -45.70
CA HIS A 29 47.76 39.12 -47.02
C HIS A 29 47.60 38.06 -48.15
N LYS A 30 47.20 38.46 -49.36
CA LYS A 30 46.67 37.62 -50.46
C LYS A 30 47.58 37.70 -51.69
N GLN A 31 48.01 36.56 -52.25
CA GLN A 31 48.76 36.47 -53.52
C GLN A 31 48.04 35.54 -54.51
N ASP A 32 48.05 35.96 -55.78
CA ASP A 32 47.10 35.65 -56.86
C ASP A 32 47.19 34.19 -57.41
N LYS A 33 46.28 33.32 -56.94
CA LYS A 33 46.04 31.94 -57.41
C LYS A 33 44.71 31.81 -58.20
N SER A 34 44.19 32.92 -58.73
CA SER A 34 42.77 33.06 -59.11
C SER A 34 42.26 32.05 -60.15
N LYS A 35 43.03 31.71 -61.18
CA LYS A 35 42.51 30.89 -62.31
C LYS A 35 42.48 29.39 -62.05
N THR A 36 43.53 28.82 -61.44
CA THR A 36 43.54 27.40 -61.03
C THR A 36 42.53 27.17 -59.91
N LEU A 37 42.35 28.16 -59.03
CA LEU A 37 41.38 28.12 -57.95
C LEU A 37 39.94 28.04 -58.47
N GLN A 38 39.59 28.75 -59.55
CA GLN A 38 38.25 28.70 -60.13
C GLN A 38 37.85 27.33 -60.69
N ILE A 39 38.76 26.63 -61.37
CA ILE A 39 38.49 25.28 -61.92
C ILE A 39 38.34 24.26 -60.80
N VAL A 40 39.22 24.30 -59.80
CA VAL A 40 39.14 23.41 -58.63
C VAL A 40 37.85 23.68 -57.85
N LEU A 41 37.45 24.94 -57.67
CA LEU A 41 36.18 25.29 -57.04
C LEU A 41 34.98 24.73 -57.80
N LEU A 42 34.99 24.80 -59.14
CA LEU A 42 33.88 24.29 -59.95
C LEU A 42 33.75 22.77 -59.85
N CYS A 43 34.87 22.03 -59.89
CA CYS A 43 34.86 20.58 -59.69
C CYS A 43 34.42 20.19 -58.28
N VAL A 44 34.85 20.92 -57.25
CA VAL A 44 34.43 20.69 -55.85
C VAL A 44 32.95 20.96 -55.68
N VAL A 45 32.40 22.02 -56.27
CA VAL A 45 30.95 22.32 -56.22
C VAL A 45 30.13 21.22 -56.91
N ILE A 46 30.56 20.76 -58.09
CA ILE A 46 29.87 19.67 -58.80
C ILE A 46 29.92 18.38 -57.97
N PHE A 47 31.08 18.05 -57.39
CA PHE A 47 31.22 16.87 -56.54
C PHE A 47 30.34 16.95 -55.28
N ILE A 48 30.28 18.11 -54.63
CA ILE A 48 29.39 18.35 -53.48
C ILE A 48 27.92 18.16 -53.89
N LEU A 49 27.51 18.69 -55.04
CA LEU A 49 26.13 18.54 -55.52
C LEU A 49 25.79 17.08 -55.84
N LEU A 50 26.70 16.34 -56.47
CA LEU A 50 26.52 14.90 -56.72
C LEU A 50 26.50 14.09 -55.42
N MET A 51 27.34 14.45 -54.45
CA MET A 51 27.34 13.83 -53.13
C MET A 51 26.04 14.11 -52.37
N GLN A 52 25.49 15.33 -52.46
CA GLN A 52 24.19 15.67 -51.89
C GLN A 52 23.04 14.89 -52.56
N LEU A 53 23.09 14.68 -53.88
CA LEU A 53 22.13 13.83 -54.58
C LEU A 53 22.22 12.35 -54.15
N PHE A 54 23.44 11.83 -53.94
CA PHE A 54 23.63 10.45 -53.50
C PHE A 54 23.21 10.22 -52.04
N LEU A 55 23.48 11.19 -51.15
CA LEU A 55 23.08 11.12 -49.74
C LEU A 55 21.55 11.20 -49.57
N THR A 56 20.85 11.95 -50.44
CA THR A 56 19.39 12.04 -50.37
C THR A 56 18.67 10.80 -50.90
N SER A 57 19.27 10.02 -51.82
CA SER A 57 18.67 8.76 -52.29
C SER A 57 18.71 7.66 -51.23
N ASP A 58 19.81 7.50 -50.49
CA ASP A 58 19.98 6.41 -49.52
C ASP A 58 19.18 6.65 -48.20
N LEU A 59 18.96 7.92 -47.84
CA LEU A 59 18.09 8.28 -46.71
C LEU A 59 16.61 7.96 -46.96
N LYS A 60 16.14 8.04 -48.20
CA LYS A 60 14.72 7.83 -48.54
C LYS A 60 14.28 6.39 -48.35
N ASP A 61 15.15 5.43 -48.68
CA ASP A 61 14.84 3.99 -48.54
C ASP A 61 14.92 3.55 -47.07
N ARG A 62 15.85 4.10 -46.27
CA ARG A 62 15.94 3.81 -44.82
C ARG A 62 14.78 4.39 -44.01
N ILE A 63 14.27 5.57 -44.38
CA ILE A 63 13.08 6.17 -43.74
C ILE A 63 11.82 5.33 -44.04
N ARG A 64 11.72 4.71 -45.23
CA ARG A 64 10.56 3.93 -45.62
C ARG A 64 10.43 2.61 -44.85
N ASP A 65 11.55 1.91 -44.65
CA ASP A 65 11.54 0.59 -43.97
C ASP A 65 11.57 0.71 -42.44
N GLY A 66 12.16 1.78 -41.89
CA GLY A 66 12.11 2.08 -40.45
C GLY A 66 10.71 2.50 -39.97
N ASN A 67 9.96 3.24 -40.78
CA ASN A 67 8.62 3.69 -40.42
C ASN A 67 7.58 2.56 -40.46
N LEU A 68 7.72 1.56 -41.34
CA LEU A 68 6.69 0.51 -41.46
C LEU A 68 6.69 -0.47 -40.27
N LYS A 69 7.87 -0.86 -39.77
CA LYS A 69 7.97 -1.73 -38.58
C LYS A 69 7.47 -1.04 -37.31
N ASN A 70 7.73 0.26 -37.18
CA ASN A 70 7.25 1.04 -36.04
C ASN A 70 5.73 1.25 -36.08
N VAL A 71 5.12 1.34 -37.27
CA VAL A 71 3.66 1.50 -37.41
C VAL A 71 2.91 0.21 -37.08
N THR A 72 3.42 -0.97 -37.46
CA THR A 72 2.75 -2.24 -37.10
C THR A 72 2.83 -2.53 -35.60
N ALA A 73 4.00 -2.31 -34.98
CA ALA A 73 4.14 -2.43 -33.52
C ALA A 73 3.28 -1.40 -32.77
N GLN A 74 3.18 -0.16 -33.27
CA GLN A 74 2.27 0.84 -32.69
C GLN A 74 0.80 0.46 -32.87
N LYS A 75 0.41 -0.16 -34.00
CA LYS A 75 -0.97 -0.61 -34.21
C LYS A 75 -1.35 -1.74 -33.26
N GLU A 76 -0.48 -2.73 -33.05
CA GLU A 76 -0.72 -3.81 -32.08
C GLU A 76 -0.78 -3.28 -30.64
N ILE A 77 0.07 -2.31 -30.29
CA ILE A 77 0.00 -1.63 -28.99
C ILE A 77 -1.31 -0.82 -28.85
N ILE A 78 -1.75 -0.10 -29.90
CA ILE A 78 -3.02 0.65 -29.88
C ILE A 78 -4.21 -0.30 -29.81
N GLU A 79 -4.22 -1.42 -30.55
CA GLU A 79 -5.30 -2.40 -30.53
C GLU A 79 -5.37 -3.14 -29.19
N GLN A 80 -4.23 -3.41 -28.53
CA GLN A 80 -4.16 -3.90 -27.16
C GLN A 80 -4.59 -2.85 -26.12
N LEU A 81 -4.34 -1.56 -26.37
CA LEU A 81 -4.80 -0.46 -25.53
C LEU A 81 -6.29 -0.13 -25.73
N GLU A 82 -6.84 -0.46 -26.91
CA GLU A 82 -8.26 -0.26 -27.26
C GLU A 82 -9.14 -1.45 -26.82
N SER A 83 -8.58 -2.64 -26.62
CA SER A 83 -9.29 -3.76 -25.96
C SER A 83 -9.23 -3.68 -24.44
N LYS A 84 -9.32 -2.47 -23.89
CA LYS A 84 -9.38 -2.28 -22.44
C LYS A 84 -10.74 -2.81 -21.98
N GLU A 85 -10.76 -4.05 -21.50
CA GLU A 85 -11.98 -4.69 -21.02
C GLU A 85 -12.56 -3.84 -19.89
N GLU A 86 -13.75 -3.33 -20.16
CA GLU A 86 -14.50 -2.49 -19.24
C GLU A 86 -15.00 -3.34 -18.07
N ILE A 87 -14.70 -2.89 -16.85
CA ILE A 87 -15.08 -3.58 -15.63
C ILE A 87 -16.35 -2.95 -15.07
N ASN A 88 -17.33 -3.80 -14.82
CA ASN A 88 -18.52 -3.47 -14.07
C ASN A 88 -18.31 -3.86 -12.60
N ILE A 89 -18.64 -2.92 -11.71
CA ILE A 89 -18.59 -3.12 -10.26
C ILE A 89 -20.02 -3.12 -9.73
N ILE A 90 -20.31 -4.09 -8.88
CA ILE A 90 -21.51 -4.08 -8.04
C ILE A 90 -21.06 -3.98 -6.58
N LEU A 91 -21.62 -3.02 -5.86
CA LEU A 91 -21.42 -2.84 -4.42
C LEU A 91 -22.72 -3.17 -3.71
N ILE A 92 -22.64 -4.07 -2.72
CA ILE A 92 -23.71 -4.30 -1.76
C ILE A 92 -23.28 -3.65 -0.46
N GLU A 93 -24.04 -2.68 0.01
CA GLU A 93 -23.70 -1.83 1.16
C GLU A 93 -24.83 -1.86 2.22
N ASN A 94 -24.52 -1.35 3.41
CA ASN A 94 -25.49 -1.06 4.46
C ASN A 94 -25.38 0.42 4.84
N GLU A 95 -26.31 1.24 4.38
CA GLU A 95 -26.32 2.69 4.64
C GLU A 95 -26.40 3.04 6.14
N ASP A 96 -26.97 2.15 6.97
CA ASP A 96 -27.04 2.30 8.43
C ASP A 96 -25.72 1.92 9.15
N CYS A 97 -24.74 1.35 8.44
CA CYS A 97 -23.43 1.05 8.99
C CYS A 97 -22.38 2.10 8.58
N LYS A 98 -22.34 3.22 9.30
CA LYS A 98 -21.42 4.34 9.02
C LYS A 98 -19.95 3.98 9.23
N GLU A 99 -19.71 3.04 10.15
CA GLU A 99 -18.40 2.58 10.56
C GLU A 99 -17.83 1.52 9.61
N CYS A 100 -18.70 0.81 8.88
CA CYS A 100 -18.31 -0.28 7.99
C CYS A 100 -17.31 0.19 6.92
N THR A 101 -16.42 -0.73 6.54
CA THR A 101 -15.41 -0.50 5.50
C THR A 101 -16.01 0.06 4.22
N LYS A 102 -15.36 1.05 3.61
CA LYS A 102 -15.85 1.68 2.36
C LYS A 102 -14.92 1.34 1.21
N PHE A 103 -15.48 1.08 0.04
CA PHE A 103 -14.71 0.70 -1.14
C PHE A 103 -14.33 1.87 -2.06
N ASP A 104 -14.73 3.10 -1.75
CA ASP A 104 -14.47 4.24 -2.64
C ASP A 104 -12.96 4.45 -2.87
N GLU A 105 -12.13 4.34 -1.82
CA GLU A 105 -10.67 4.46 -1.92
C GLU A 105 -10.04 3.32 -2.73
N ALA A 106 -10.47 2.07 -2.49
CA ALA A 106 -10.01 0.91 -3.24
C ALA A 106 -10.35 1.03 -4.73
N ILE A 107 -11.56 1.49 -5.04
CA ILE A 107 -12.02 1.75 -6.41
C ILE A 107 -11.20 2.85 -7.07
N ASP A 108 -10.88 3.94 -6.36
CA ASP A 108 -10.06 5.01 -6.91
C ASP A 108 -8.61 4.56 -7.13
N MET A 109 -8.07 3.71 -6.24
CA MET A 109 -6.76 3.07 -6.45
C MET A 109 -6.76 2.18 -7.70
N MET A 110 -7.83 1.39 -7.94
CA MET A 110 -7.98 0.61 -9.18
C MET A 110 -7.97 1.52 -10.43
N LYS A 111 -8.70 2.65 -10.41
CA LYS A 111 -8.66 3.60 -11.53
C LYS A 111 -7.25 4.16 -11.75
N GLN A 112 -6.54 4.49 -10.66
CA GLN A 112 -5.17 5.01 -10.72
C GLN A 112 -4.16 3.97 -11.21
N SER A 113 -4.39 2.68 -10.94
CA SER A 113 -3.58 1.58 -11.50
C SER A 113 -3.90 1.27 -12.96
N GLY A 114 -4.82 2.02 -13.57
CA GLY A 114 -5.16 1.91 -14.98
C GLY A 114 -6.31 0.96 -15.27
N VAL A 115 -7.04 0.47 -14.27
CA VAL A 115 -8.29 -0.30 -14.48
C VAL A 115 -9.35 0.60 -15.13
N ALA A 116 -10.00 0.16 -16.21
CA ALA A 116 -11.15 0.87 -16.79
C ALA A 116 -12.44 0.39 -16.14
N ILE A 117 -13.05 1.26 -15.36
CA ILE A 117 -14.36 1.00 -14.76
C ILE A 117 -15.41 1.68 -15.65
N ASP A 118 -16.28 0.89 -16.28
CA ASP A 118 -17.41 1.41 -17.07
C ASP A 118 -18.56 1.82 -16.18
N LYS A 119 -18.97 0.92 -15.28
CA LYS A 119 -20.15 1.13 -14.42
C LYS A 119 -19.91 0.68 -12.99
N ILE A 120 -20.43 1.47 -12.05
CA ILE A 120 -20.55 1.12 -10.64
C ILE A 120 -22.03 1.15 -10.28
N ASN A 121 -22.59 0.01 -9.87
CA ASN A 121 -23.94 -0.07 -9.33
C ASN A 121 -23.85 -0.29 -7.82
N LYS A 122 -24.53 0.54 -7.04
CA LYS A 122 -24.64 0.38 -5.58
C LYS A 122 -26.05 -0.08 -5.23
N TYR A 123 -26.16 -1.08 -4.36
CA TYR A 123 -27.43 -1.58 -3.85
C TYR A 123 -27.38 -1.68 -2.34
N GLU A 124 -28.45 -1.23 -1.68
CA GLU A 124 -28.66 -1.49 -0.26
C GLU A 124 -28.93 -2.99 -0.07
N PHE A 125 -28.32 -3.61 0.93
CA PHE A 125 -28.39 -5.05 1.16
C PHE A 125 -29.82 -5.56 1.37
N ASP A 126 -30.71 -4.73 1.92
CA ASP A 126 -32.10 -5.09 2.19
C ASP A 126 -33.07 -4.74 1.06
N SER A 127 -32.58 -4.08 -0.01
CA SER A 127 -33.35 -3.78 -1.21
C SER A 127 -33.74 -5.05 -1.97
N GLU A 128 -34.75 -4.97 -2.84
CA GLU A 128 -35.19 -6.12 -3.64
C GLU A 128 -34.05 -6.67 -4.52
N ASP A 129 -33.28 -5.79 -5.16
CA ASP A 129 -32.15 -6.19 -6.00
C ASP A 129 -30.95 -6.64 -5.17
N GLY A 130 -30.65 -5.98 -4.05
CA GLY A 130 -29.59 -6.38 -3.12
C GLY A 130 -29.80 -7.80 -2.60
N LYS A 131 -31.03 -8.13 -2.16
CA LYS A 131 -31.40 -9.48 -1.71
C LYS A 131 -31.22 -10.53 -2.79
N LYS A 132 -31.61 -10.25 -4.03
CA LYS A 132 -31.40 -11.18 -5.17
C LYS A 132 -29.92 -11.45 -5.41
N ILE A 133 -29.07 -10.42 -5.31
CA ILE A 133 -27.62 -10.54 -5.50
C ILE A 133 -26.99 -11.34 -4.35
N ILE A 134 -27.38 -11.06 -3.12
CA ILE A 134 -26.96 -11.80 -1.92
C ILE A 134 -27.32 -13.28 -2.04
N GLU A 135 -28.57 -13.58 -2.43
CA GLU A 135 -29.04 -14.95 -2.63
C GLU A 135 -28.28 -15.65 -3.76
N LYS A 136 -28.08 -14.96 -4.90
CA LYS A 136 -27.39 -15.51 -6.08
C LYS A 136 -25.96 -15.93 -5.75
N TYR A 137 -25.22 -15.11 -5.01
CA TYR A 137 -23.80 -15.33 -4.75
C TYR A 137 -23.51 -15.84 -3.34
N TYR A 138 -24.53 -16.16 -2.53
CA TYR A 138 -24.34 -16.59 -1.15
C TYR A 138 -23.45 -15.62 -0.35
N ILE A 139 -23.77 -14.33 -0.39
CA ILE A 139 -22.99 -13.30 0.32
C ILE A 139 -23.32 -13.37 1.82
N GLU A 140 -22.29 -13.54 2.65
CA GLU A 140 -22.43 -13.63 4.11
C GLU A 140 -21.99 -12.36 4.84
N ILE A 141 -21.22 -11.49 4.19
CA ILE A 141 -20.67 -10.26 4.78
C ILE A 141 -20.98 -9.05 3.91
N ILE A 142 -21.31 -7.93 4.55
CA ILE A 142 -21.46 -6.64 3.89
C ILE A 142 -20.66 -5.55 4.63
N PRO A 143 -20.04 -4.60 3.91
CA PRO A 143 -20.19 -4.43 2.47
C PRO A 143 -19.36 -5.44 1.68
N THR A 144 -19.81 -5.73 0.45
CA THR A 144 -19.06 -6.59 -0.48
C THR A 144 -18.98 -5.96 -1.87
N ILE A 145 -17.91 -6.28 -2.58
CA ILE A 145 -17.65 -5.87 -3.96
C ILE A 145 -17.69 -7.09 -4.87
N ILE A 146 -18.34 -6.91 -6.01
CA ILE A 146 -18.41 -7.89 -7.08
C ILE A 146 -17.82 -7.24 -8.33
N LEU A 147 -16.80 -7.87 -8.89
CA LEU A 147 -16.11 -7.41 -10.09
C LEU A 147 -16.47 -8.33 -11.25
N SER A 148 -16.81 -7.75 -12.41
CA SER A 148 -17.06 -8.52 -13.62
C SER A 148 -15.81 -9.22 -14.16
N GLU A 149 -16.00 -10.27 -14.97
CA GLU A 149 -14.93 -11.09 -15.57
C GLU A 149 -13.75 -10.29 -16.17
N GLY A 150 -13.98 -9.09 -16.70
CA GLY A 150 -12.94 -8.22 -17.27
C GLY A 150 -11.76 -7.93 -16.33
N ILE A 151 -11.94 -8.10 -15.01
CA ILE A 151 -10.87 -7.96 -14.02
C ILE A 151 -9.76 -9.01 -14.16
N LYS A 152 -10.01 -10.15 -14.82
CA LYS A 152 -9.03 -11.24 -15.00
C LYS A 152 -7.70 -10.81 -15.65
N ASN A 153 -7.73 -9.73 -16.42
CA ASN A 153 -6.54 -9.20 -17.11
C ASN A 153 -5.67 -8.31 -16.21
N HIS A 154 -6.10 -8.03 -14.97
CA HIS A 154 -5.40 -7.22 -13.98
C HIS A 154 -4.71 -8.12 -12.93
N GLN A 155 -3.57 -8.71 -13.31
CA GLN A 155 -2.86 -9.71 -12.51
C GLN A 155 -2.49 -9.23 -11.10
N GLU A 156 -2.28 -7.93 -10.92
CA GLU A 156 -2.01 -7.29 -9.62
C GLU A 156 -3.19 -7.43 -8.64
N ILE A 157 -4.42 -7.46 -9.12
CA ILE A 157 -5.64 -7.66 -8.30
C ILE A 157 -5.92 -9.15 -8.17
N ILE A 158 -5.79 -9.91 -9.25
CA ILE A 158 -6.09 -11.34 -9.29
C ILE A 158 -5.12 -12.16 -8.45
N GLY A 159 -3.86 -11.74 -8.35
CA GLY A 159 -2.81 -12.50 -7.67
C GLY A 159 -3.07 -12.77 -6.18
N VAL A 160 -3.94 -11.99 -5.54
CA VAL A 160 -4.34 -12.17 -4.13
C VAL A 160 -5.80 -12.61 -3.98
N TRP A 161 -6.53 -12.80 -5.08
CA TRP A 161 -7.98 -12.98 -5.02
C TRP A 161 -8.39 -14.27 -4.31
N ASP A 162 -7.64 -15.36 -4.50
CA ASP A 162 -7.92 -16.65 -3.86
C ASP A 162 -7.84 -16.59 -2.33
N GLU A 163 -7.17 -15.57 -1.76
CA GLU A 163 -7.07 -15.38 -0.31
C GLU A 163 -8.24 -14.57 0.26
N ILE A 164 -8.90 -13.74 -0.57
CA ILE A 164 -9.89 -12.76 -0.12
C ILE A 164 -11.27 -12.94 -0.76
N GLY A 165 -11.41 -13.84 -1.73
CA GLY A 165 -12.57 -13.90 -2.60
C GLY A 165 -12.80 -15.26 -3.23
N SER A 166 -13.81 -15.31 -4.11
CA SER A 166 -14.11 -16.45 -4.97
C SER A 166 -14.37 -15.98 -6.40
N ILE A 167 -14.32 -16.93 -7.34
CA ILE A 167 -14.72 -16.74 -8.73
C ILE A 167 -15.91 -17.67 -8.96
N GLU A 168 -17.02 -17.10 -9.43
CA GLU A 168 -18.27 -17.83 -9.65
C GLU A 168 -18.35 -18.38 -11.08
N ASP A 169 -19.30 -19.30 -11.32
CA ASP A 169 -19.49 -19.97 -12.62
C ASP A 169 -19.77 -19.00 -13.78
N ASP A 170 -20.24 -17.79 -13.49
CA ASP A 170 -20.50 -16.74 -14.47
C ASP A 170 -19.30 -15.80 -14.69
N GLY A 171 -18.14 -16.14 -14.13
CA GLY A 171 -16.88 -15.41 -14.28
C GLY A 171 -16.76 -14.18 -13.38
N ASN A 172 -17.76 -13.88 -12.54
CA ASN A 172 -17.66 -12.76 -11.60
C ASN A 172 -16.78 -13.12 -10.39
N TYR A 173 -16.08 -12.11 -9.91
CA TYR A 173 -15.17 -12.16 -8.78
C TYR A 173 -15.87 -11.55 -7.56
N ILE A 174 -16.11 -12.35 -6.51
CA ILE A 174 -16.85 -11.95 -5.32
C ILE A 174 -15.89 -11.81 -4.15
N LEU A 175 -15.89 -10.66 -3.47
CA LEU A 175 -15.12 -10.49 -2.25
C LEU A 175 -15.78 -11.26 -1.10
N ARG A 176 -15.02 -12.16 -0.47
CA ARG A 176 -15.47 -13.07 0.61
C ARG A 176 -14.87 -12.72 1.97
N ALA A 177 -13.81 -11.93 2.00
CA ALA A 177 -13.21 -11.38 3.20
C ALA A 177 -13.06 -9.86 3.04
N VAL A 178 -13.61 -9.10 3.98
CA VAL A 178 -13.47 -7.64 4.03
C VAL A 178 -12.77 -7.26 5.33
N ALA A 179 -11.95 -6.21 5.29
CA ALA A 179 -11.41 -5.62 6.50
C ALA A 179 -12.58 -5.20 7.42
N PRO A 180 -12.56 -5.54 8.72
CA PRO A 180 -13.58 -5.06 9.65
C PRO A 180 -13.52 -3.53 9.85
N PRO A 181 -14.63 -2.88 10.22
CA PRO A 181 -15.89 -3.50 10.63
C PRO A 181 -16.81 -3.82 9.43
N PHE A 182 -17.65 -4.82 9.61
CA PHE A 182 -18.62 -5.30 8.61
C PHE A 182 -19.88 -5.84 9.31
N VAL A 183 -20.97 -6.05 8.57
CA VAL A 183 -22.15 -6.76 9.04
C VAL A 183 -22.08 -8.20 8.53
N ASN A 184 -22.17 -9.15 9.45
CA ASN A 184 -22.31 -10.56 9.16
C ASN A 184 -23.81 -10.89 9.02
N LEU A 185 -24.23 -11.22 7.81
CA LEU A 185 -25.63 -11.51 7.46
C LEU A 185 -26.15 -12.81 8.05
N THR A 186 -25.25 -13.75 8.37
CA THR A 186 -25.61 -15.01 9.03
C THR A 186 -25.95 -14.78 10.51
N SER A 187 -25.20 -13.92 11.19
CA SER A 187 -25.39 -13.62 12.62
C SER A 187 -26.28 -12.40 12.87
N ASP A 188 -26.54 -11.59 11.84
CA ASP A 188 -27.21 -10.28 11.90
C ASP A 188 -26.53 -9.31 12.89
N LYS A 189 -25.18 -9.29 12.88
CA LYS A 189 -24.37 -8.47 13.78
C LYS A 189 -23.33 -7.67 13.03
N LYS A 190 -23.07 -6.45 13.54
CA LYS A 190 -21.86 -5.70 13.23
C LYS A 190 -20.69 -6.36 13.96
N GLU A 191 -19.64 -6.72 13.24
CA GLU A 191 -18.44 -7.36 13.77
C GLU A 191 -17.22 -6.46 13.58
N GLY A 192 -16.20 -6.67 14.42
CA GLY A 192 -14.93 -5.94 14.35
C GLY A 192 -14.93 -4.53 14.92
N ILE A 193 -15.99 -4.09 15.60
CA ILE A 193 -15.95 -2.85 16.38
C ILE A 193 -15.39 -3.19 17.75
N VAL A 194 -14.14 -2.83 18.00
CA VAL A 194 -13.41 -3.24 19.20
C VAL A 194 -13.56 -2.20 20.30
N THR A 195 -13.84 -2.66 21.52
CA THR A 195 -13.63 -1.85 22.73
C THR A 195 -12.24 -2.14 23.28
N VAL A 196 -11.48 -1.09 23.57
CA VAL A 196 -10.16 -1.19 24.19
C VAL A 196 -10.19 -0.62 25.59
N THR A 197 -9.80 -1.42 26.58
CA THR A 197 -9.64 -0.99 27.97
C THR A 197 -8.18 -0.99 28.33
N TYR A 198 -7.62 0.20 28.59
CA TYR A 198 -6.27 0.37 29.10
C TYR A 198 -6.32 0.41 30.63
N ILE A 199 -5.38 -0.29 31.27
CA ILE A 199 -5.19 -0.27 32.72
C ILE A 199 -3.80 0.30 32.98
N ASP A 200 -3.74 1.38 33.76
CA ASP A 200 -2.53 2.18 33.99
C ASP A 200 -2.41 2.61 35.46
N ASP A 201 -1.18 2.88 35.93
CA ASP A 201 -0.95 3.54 37.22
C ASP A 201 -0.58 5.00 36.96
N LEU A 202 -1.55 5.90 37.11
CA LEU A 202 -1.35 7.32 36.82
C LEU A 202 -0.34 7.99 37.78
N ASN A 203 0.13 7.27 38.81
CA ASN A 203 1.16 7.73 39.74
C ASN A 203 2.52 7.09 39.47
N CYS A 204 2.65 6.18 38.49
CA CYS A 204 3.91 5.54 38.14
C CYS A 204 4.71 6.41 37.17
N GLU A 205 5.54 7.31 37.69
CA GLU A 205 6.37 8.21 36.87
C GLU A 205 7.43 7.47 36.02
N GLU A 206 7.80 6.25 36.42
CA GLU A 206 8.79 5.43 35.71
C GLU A 206 8.15 4.47 34.69
N CYS A 207 6.83 4.24 34.74
CA CYS A 207 6.15 3.39 33.78
C CYS A 207 6.06 4.09 32.43
N PHE A 208 6.06 3.32 31.35
CA PHE A 208 5.83 3.90 30.02
C PHE A 208 4.39 4.39 29.87
N GLU A 209 4.19 5.38 28.99
CA GLU A 209 2.88 6.00 28.81
C GLU A 209 1.92 5.07 28.02
N VAL A 210 0.64 4.99 28.46
CA VAL A 210 -0.44 4.28 27.75
C VAL A 210 -0.58 4.72 26.29
N ASP A 211 -0.20 5.95 25.96
CA ASP A 211 -0.22 6.48 24.60
C ASP A 211 0.62 5.65 23.62
N LEU A 212 1.71 5.02 24.10
CA LEU A 212 2.50 4.09 23.30
C LEU A 212 1.68 2.85 22.90
N LEU A 213 0.94 2.26 23.83
CA LEU A 213 0.05 1.12 23.56
C LEU A 213 -1.03 1.53 22.56
N ARG A 214 -1.66 2.68 22.78
CA ARG A 214 -2.73 3.18 21.90
C ARG A 214 -2.24 3.35 20.47
N LYS A 215 -1.03 3.88 20.29
CA LYS A 215 -0.42 4.03 18.96
C LYS A 215 -0.15 2.67 18.32
N SER A 216 0.45 1.73 19.06
CA SER A 216 0.75 0.40 18.55
C SER A 216 -0.50 -0.37 18.12
N ILE A 217 -1.61 -0.22 18.86
CA ILE A 217 -2.87 -0.88 18.49
C ILE A 217 -3.46 -0.26 17.22
N LYS A 218 -3.59 1.07 17.17
CA LYS A 218 -4.23 1.78 16.03
C LYS A 218 -3.43 1.65 14.74
N GLU A 219 -2.12 1.87 14.82
CA GLU A 219 -1.25 1.92 13.64
C GLU A 219 -0.69 0.54 13.30
N GLY A 220 -0.43 -0.31 14.30
CA GLY A 220 0.20 -1.61 14.09
C GLY A 220 -0.79 -2.70 13.65
N PHE A 221 -1.96 -2.77 14.28
CA PHE A 221 -2.92 -3.86 13.99
C PHE A 221 -4.03 -3.47 13.02
N LEU A 222 -4.13 -2.18 12.68
CA LEU A 222 -5.15 -1.63 11.79
C LEU A 222 -6.58 -1.98 12.25
N ILE A 223 -6.80 -1.98 13.58
CA ILE A 223 -8.14 -2.26 14.13
C ILE A 223 -9.01 -1.01 14.19
N TYR A 224 -10.31 -1.22 13.98
CA TYR A 224 -11.33 -0.22 14.21
C TYR A 224 -11.74 -0.22 15.69
N ILE A 225 -11.40 0.87 16.39
CA ILE A 225 -11.75 1.06 17.79
C ILE A 225 -13.04 1.88 17.89
N GLY A 226 -14.09 1.27 18.43
CA GLY A 226 -15.38 1.94 18.68
C GLY A 226 -15.40 2.70 20.00
N GLU A 227 -14.81 2.12 21.05
CA GLU A 227 -14.76 2.69 22.39
C GLU A 227 -13.37 2.50 23.01
N GLU A 228 -12.90 3.53 23.68
CA GLU A 228 -11.66 3.49 24.48
C GLU A 228 -11.96 3.90 25.91
N LEU A 229 -11.47 3.08 26.84
CA LEU A 229 -11.54 3.35 28.27
C LEU A 229 -10.13 3.28 28.84
N THR A 230 -9.78 4.21 29.73
CA THR A 230 -8.54 4.17 30.50
C THR A 230 -8.90 4.19 31.97
N LEU A 231 -8.44 3.17 32.69
CA LEU A 231 -8.72 2.97 34.11
C LEU A 231 -7.42 3.10 34.90
N ASP A 232 -7.45 3.89 35.98
CA ASP A 232 -6.37 3.91 36.97
C ASP A 232 -6.45 2.64 37.83
N ILE A 233 -5.31 2.06 38.18
CA ILE A 233 -5.25 0.83 38.97
C ILE A 233 -5.91 0.92 40.35
N LYS A 234 -6.22 2.12 40.85
CA LYS A 234 -6.93 2.35 42.11
C LYS A 234 -8.44 2.51 41.94
N SER A 235 -8.96 2.38 40.72
CA SER A 235 -10.40 2.35 40.47
C SER A 235 -10.98 0.97 40.75
N ASP A 236 -12.19 0.93 41.31
CA ASP A 236 -12.89 -0.31 41.60
C ASP A 236 -13.02 -1.17 40.32
N GLU A 237 -13.29 -0.54 39.18
CA GLU A 237 -13.40 -1.23 37.88
C GLU A 237 -12.07 -1.82 37.40
N ALA A 238 -10.94 -1.15 37.63
CA ALA A 238 -9.63 -1.72 37.29
C ALA A 238 -9.29 -2.90 38.20
N GLU A 239 -9.55 -2.79 39.50
CA GLU A 239 -9.31 -3.86 40.47
C GLU A 239 -10.08 -5.12 40.09
N GLU A 240 -11.36 -4.99 39.71
CA GLU A 240 -12.18 -6.11 39.24
C GLU A 240 -11.59 -6.78 37.99
N LEU A 241 -11.12 -6.01 37.01
CA LEU A 241 -10.52 -6.57 35.79
C LEU A 241 -9.14 -7.20 36.03
N ILE A 242 -8.33 -6.61 36.91
CA ILE A 242 -7.03 -7.15 37.31
C ILE A 242 -7.23 -8.51 38.00
N GLU A 243 -8.20 -8.63 38.90
CA GLU A 243 -8.51 -9.90 39.55
C GLU A 243 -9.08 -10.91 38.56
N LYS A 244 -10.09 -10.51 37.77
CA LYS A 244 -10.77 -11.39 36.81
C LYS A 244 -9.81 -12.03 35.82
N TYR A 245 -8.88 -11.24 35.29
CA TYR A 245 -7.93 -11.68 34.27
C TYR A 245 -6.54 -11.98 34.83
N GLU A 246 -6.33 -11.98 36.15
CA GLU A 246 -5.01 -12.22 36.76
C GLU A 246 -3.89 -11.34 36.14
N ILE A 247 -4.14 -10.03 35.98
CA ILE A 247 -3.19 -9.11 35.36
C ILE A 247 -1.99 -8.88 36.29
N GLU A 248 -0.79 -9.10 35.78
CA GLU A 248 0.44 -9.00 36.57
C GLU A 248 1.27 -7.77 36.26
N ASN A 249 1.14 -7.19 35.07
CA ASN A 249 2.00 -6.12 34.58
C ASN A 249 1.17 -4.96 34.04
N ILE A 250 1.59 -3.73 34.34
CA ILE A 250 0.96 -2.50 33.85
C ILE A 250 2.01 -1.47 33.37
N PRO A 251 1.69 -0.58 32.44
CA PRO A 251 0.39 -0.48 31.76
C PRO A 251 0.10 -1.69 30.87
N THR A 252 -1.18 -2.02 30.71
CA THR A 252 -1.64 -3.09 29.82
C THR A 252 -2.93 -2.69 29.12
N PHE A 253 -3.39 -3.49 28.17
CA PHE A 253 -4.70 -3.33 27.56
C PHE A 253 -5.44 -4.65 27.39
N ILE A 254 -6.76 -4.54 27.33
CA ILE A 254 -7.70 -5.60 27.07
C ILE A 254 -8.47 -5.21 25.81
N LEU A 255 -8.51 -6.09 24.81
CA LEU A 255 -9.41 -5.95 23.67
C LEU A 255 -10.66 -6.79 23.90
N SER A 256 -11.81 -6.27 23.50
CA SER A 256 -13.04 -7.04 23.46
C SER A 256 -12.94 -8.18 22.44
N LYS A 257 -13.78 -9.21 22.60
CA LYS A 257 -13.82 -10.40 21.73
C LYS A 257 -14.01 -10.09 20.25
N GLU A 258 -14.57 -8.93 19.92
CA GLU A 258 -14.73 -8.45 18.56
C GLU A 258 -13.38 -8.27 17.85
N ALA A 259 -12.25 -8.19 18.57
CA ALA A 259 -10.92 -8.19 17.99
C ALA A 259 -10.55 -9.54 17.32
N MET A 260 -11.22 -10.65 17.66
CA MET A 260 -10.93 -11.98 17.09
C MET A 260 -11.23 -12.09 15.59
N VAL A 261 -12.00 -11.16 15.00
CA VAL A 261 -12.24 -11.16 13.55
C VAL A 261 -11.07 -10.57 12.75
N TYR A 262 -10.09 -9.95 13.42
CA TYR A 262 -8.90 -9.41 12.80
C TYR A 262 -7.82 -10.47 12.70
N LYS A 263 -7.61 -11.00 11.49
CA LYS A 263 -6.58 -12.02 11.22
C LYS A 263 -5.20 -11.62 11.75
N SER A 264 -4.80 -10.37 11.52
CA SER A 264 -3.53 -9.79 12.01
C SER A 264 -3.33 -9.91 13.51
N ILE A 265 -4.42 -9.85 14.30
CA ILE A 265 -4.38 -10.05 15.74
C ILE A 265 -4.26 -11.54 16.06
N THR A 266 -5.14 -12.37 15.50
CA THR A 266 -5.19 -13.80 15.82
C THR A 266 -3.90 -14.55 15.47
N GLU A 267 -3.13 -14.05 14.50
CA GLU A 267 -1.86 -14.68 14.07
C GLU A 267 -0.71 -14.46 15.05
N ILE A 268 -0.76 -13.41 15.86
CA ILE A 268 0.36 -13.01 16.74
C ILE A 268 -0.02 -13.05 18.23
N TRP A 269 -1.31 -13.15 18.56
CA TRP A 269 -1.77 -12.88 19.91
C TRP A 269 -1.19 -13.86 20.94
N ASP A 270 -1.02 -15.12 20.55
CA ASP A 270 -0.44 -16.17 21.39
C ASP A 270 1.01 -15.86 21.82
N ASP A 271 1.73 -15.01 21.08
CA ASP A 271 3.09 -14.59 21.42
C ASP A 271 3.14 -13.43 22.42
N VAL A 272 2.07 -12.63 22.50
CA VAL A 272 2.06 -11.35 23.26
C VAL A 272 1.04 -11.31 24.40
N GLY A 273 0.08 -12.23 24.40
CA GLY A 273 -1.08 -12.15 25.28
C GLY A 273 -1.76 -13.49 25.52
N SER A 274 -2.97 -13.41 26.05
CA SER A 274 -3.87 -14.56 26.24
C SER A 274 -5.27 -14.24 25.72
N ILE A 275 -6.00 -15.28 25.36
CA ILE A 275 -7.44 -15.24 25.06
C ILE A 275 -8.18 -15.83 26.26
N GLU A 276 -9.05 -15.04 26.87
CA GLU A 276 -9.80 -15.40 28.07
C GLU A 276 -11.08 -16.17 27.74
N ASP A 277 -11.71 -16.78 28.75
CA ASP A 277 -12.91 -17.63 28.58
C ASP A 277 -14.11 -16.89 27.95
N ASP A 278 -14.20 -15.57 28.12
CA ASP A 278 -15.24 -14.73 27.50
C ASP A 278 -14.86 -14.20 26.11
N GLY A 279 -13.69 -14.61 25.62
CA GLY A 279 -13.12 -14.22 24.34
C GLY A 279 -12.37 -12.90 24.37
N SER A 280 -12.21 -12.23 25.52
CA SER A 280 -11.35 -11.04 25.62
C SER A 280 -9.88 -11.39 25.39
N LEU A 281 -9.15 -10.44 24.82
CA LEU A 281 -7.73 -10.57 24.53
C LEU A 281 -6.95 -9.67 25.51
N VAL A 282 -6.11 -10.27 26.36
CA VAL A 282 -5.35 -9.54 27.39
C VAL A 282 -3.88 -9.54 27.06
N LEU A 283 -3.26 -8.36 26.98
CA LEU A 283 -1.82 -8.24 26.75
C LEU A 283 -1.06 -8.72 28.00
N ARG A 284 -0.11 -9.64 27.82
CA ARG A 284 0.68 -10.25 28.91
C ARG A 284 2.16 -9.91 28.82
N GLU A 285 2.70 -9.87 27.61
CA GLU A 285 4.11 -9.64 27.34
C GLU A 285 4.37 -8.18 26.98
N LEU A 286 4.99 -7.44 27.90
CA LEU A 286 5.31 -6.02 27.71
C LEU A 286 6.74 -5.81 27.19
N LEU A 287 7.59 -6.82 27.20
CA LEU A 287 8.99 -6.70 26.79
C LEU A 287 9.14 -6.33 25.31
N ILE A 288 8.13 -6.61 24.48
CA ILE A 288 8.10 -6.21 23.07
C ILE A 288 8.14 -4.68 22.87
N PHE A 289 7.72 -3.90 23.89
CA PHE A 289 7.75 -2.43 23.83
C PHE A 289 9.09 -1.84 24.28
N GLN A 290 10.01 -2.66 24.80
CA GLN A 290 11.31 -2.23 25.33
C GLN A 290 11.19 -1.03 26.28
N ALA A 291 10.15 -1.05 27.13
CA ALA A 291 9.79 0.08 27.96
C ALA A 291 9.55 -0.38 29.43
N PRO A 292 9.83 0.49 30.42
CA PRO A 292 9.69 0.15 31.84
C PRO A 292 8.23 -0.02 32.26
N TYR A 293 7.92 -1.09 32.98
CA TYR A 293 6.55 -1.41 33.43
C TYR A 293 6.54 -1.79 34.91
N LYS A 294 5.38 -1.67 35.56
CA LYS A 294 5.21 -2.08 36.96
C LYS A 294 4.62 -3.48 37.04
N ASN A 295 5.28 -4.35 37.81
CA ASN A 295 4.75 -5.66 38.16
C ASN A 295 3.90 -5.55 39.44
N LEU A 296 2.63 -5.89 39.34
CA LEU A 296 1.63 -5.77 40.41
C LEU A 296 1.83 -6.79 41.54
N LYS A 297 2.47 -7.93 41.28
CA LYS A 297 2.77 -8.92 42.33
C LYS A 297 3.93 -8.50 43.21
N THR A 298 4.95 -7.87 42.64
CA THR A 298 6.15 -7.43 43.38
C THR A 298 6.11 -5.97 43.79
N ASP A 299 5.20 -5.16 43.22
CA ASP A 299 5.16 -3.70 43.34
C ASP A 299 6.49 -3.04 42.95
N GLN A 300 7.13 -3.56 41.90
CA GLN A 300 8.43 -3.09 41.41
C GLN A 300 8.35 -2.68 39.94
N ILE A 301 9.15 -1.68 39.58
CA ILE A 301 9.37 -1.30 38.18
C ILE A 301 10.38 -2.27 37.57
N ALA A 302 9.93 -3.04 36.59
CA ALA A 302 10.78 -3.87 35.75
C ALA A 302 11.33 -3.03 34.59
N GLN A 303 12.65 -3.10 34.40
CA GLN A 303 13.32 -2.44 33.29
C GLN A 303 13.42 -3.42 32.11
N PRO A 304 13.29 -2.95 30.86
CA PRO A 304 13.47 -3.79 29.69
C PRO A 304 14.91 -4.34 29.65
N PRO A 305 15.12 -5.57 29.16
CA PRO A 305 16.44 -6.13 28.97
C PRO A 305 17.23 -5.21 28.05
N GLN A 306 18.45 -4.86 28.48
CA GLN A 306 19.36 -4.06 27.67
C GLN A 306 19.85 -4.94 26.53
N ILE A 307 19.62 -4.53 25.29
CA ILE A 307 20.21 -5.18 24.12
C ILE A 307 21.68 -4.79 24.13
N GLU A 308 22.57 -5.73 24.47
CA GLU A 308 24.01 -5.52 24.33
C GLU A 308 24.32 -5.45 22.82
N GLU A 309 24.71 -4.25 22.34
CA GLU A 309 25.15 -3.99 20.96
C GLU A 309 26.50 -4.64 20.64
#